data_AF-A0A2T1J0E8-F1
#
_entry.id   AF-A0A2T1J0E8-F1
#
_cell.length_a   1.000
_cell.length_b   1.000
_cell.length_c   1.000
_cell.angle_alpha   90.00
_cell.angle_beta   90.00
_cell.angle_gamma   90.00
#
_symmetry.space_group_name_H-M   'P 1'
#
loop_
_entity.id
_entity.type
_entity.pdbx_description
1 polymer ?
#
loop_
_entity_poly.entity_id
_entity_poly.type
_entity_poly.pdbx_seq_one_letter_code
_entity_poly.pdbx_strand_id
1 'polypeptide(L)'
;MQLRIGLALTLSALSLAGCSSMSINNGSLDYKNTTTLEPLKYPEGSLVRPATPLYPAPTVEQLAIDNAPKLENKRGNRFALPRPESAQQGTNQSATAQNVTETGRPQVVMDGNRNPLLKIEGNSATIWQYTLATLSSLNYSVVGQSKNGHEATIKADNRTYVLRLTSVGASHTLAVFNADNSFADPQQAAELLAQIYQNWPA
;
A
#
# COMPACT_ATOMS: atom_id res chain seq x y z
N MET A 1 -34.33 -0.95 -53.76
CA MET A 1 -32.98 -1.08 -53.15
C MET A 1 -32.76 -0.20 -51.91
N GLN A 2 -33.60 0.79 -51.61
CA GLN A 2 -33.36 1.69 -50.47
C GLN A 2 -33.61 1.07 -49.08
N LEU A 3 -34.47 0.06 -48.98
CA LEU A 3 -34.73 -0.65 -47.71
C LEU A 3 -33.53 -1.47 -47.22
N ARG A 4 -32.66 -1.93 -48.13
CA ARG A 4 -31.49 -2.77 -47.79
C ARG A 4 -30.32 -1.95 -47.27
N ILE A 5 -30.19 -0.70 -47.73
CA ILE A 5 -29.12 0.22 -47.29
C ILE A 5 -29.46 0.79 -45.90
N GLY A 6 -30.74 1.09 -45.64
CA GLY A 6 -31.19 1.55 -44.32
C GLY A 6 -30.93 0.53 -43.20
N LEU A 7 -31.23 -0.74 -43.43
CA LEU A 7 -31.05 -1.81 -42.44
C LEU A 7 -29.56 -2.04 -42.08
N ALA A 8 -28.68 -1.99 -43.08
CA ALA A 8 -27.24 -2.17 -42.87
C ALA A 8 -26.62 -1.01 -42.09
N LEU A 9 -27.12 0.21 -42.28
CA LEU A 9 -26.65 1.40 -41.58
C LEU A 9 -27.10 1.42 -40.12
N THR A 10 -28.32 0.95 -39.80
CA THR A 10 -28.78 0.81 -38.41
C THR A 10 -28.02 -0.28 -37.65
N LEU A 11 -27.71 -1.41 -38.29
CA LEU A 11 -26.96 -2.49 -37.62
C LEU A 11 -25.50 -2.10 -37.33
N SER A 12 -24.90 -1.30 -38.21
CA SER A 12 -23.52 -0.80 -38.02
C SER A 12 -23.42 0.30 -36.96
N ALA A 13 -24.50 1.06 -36.69
CA ALA A 13 -24.50 2.03 -35.60
C ALA A 13 -24.54 1.36 -34.21
N LEU A 14 -25.17 0.19 -34.09
CA LEU A 14 -25.20 -0.57 -32.84
C LEU A 14 -23.86 -1.26 -32.52
N SER A 15 -23.03 -1.57 -33.53
CA SER A 15 -21.71 -2.17 -33.28
C SER A 15 -20.67 -1.16 -32.79
N LEU A 16 -20.91 0.15 -32.95
CA LEU A 16 -20.08 1.21 -32.35
C LEU A 16 -20.44 1.49 -30.88
N ALA A 17 -21.60 1.04 -30.40
CA ALA A 17 -21.94 1.07 -28.98
C ALA A 17 -21.17 -0.05 -28.26
N GLY A 18 -19.90 0.22 -27.94
CA GLY A 18 -19.06 -0.72 -27.19
C GLY A 18 -19.73 -1.20 -25.89
N CYS A 19 -19.37 -2.40 -25.44
CA CYS A 19 -19.92 -3.07 -24.25
C CYS A 19 -19.88 -2.22 -22.96
N SER A 20 -19.08 -1.15 -22.92
CA SER A 20 -19.00 -0.20 -21.81
C SER A 20 -20.21 0.75 -21.71
N SER A 21 -20.95 0.96 -22.79
CA SER A 21 -22.15 1.82 -22.81
C SER A 21 -23.41 1.08 -22.32
N MET A 22 -23.42 -0.25 -22.45
CA MET A 22 -24.51 -1.11 -22.01
C MET A 22 -24.34 -1.46 -20.53
N SER A 23 -24.59 -0.50 -19.65
CA SER A 23 -24.61 -0.78 -18.20
C SER A 23 -25.88 -1.54 -17.82
N ILE A 24 -25.86 -2.84 -18.05
CA ILE A 24 -26.93 -3.79 -17.71
C ILE A 24 -27.03 -3.89 -16.18
N ASN A 25 -28.26 -3.89 -15.66
CA ASN A 25 -28.53 -4.13 -14.25
C ASN A 25 -28.18 -5.58 -13.90
N ASN A 26 -27.41 -5.79 -12.84
CA ASN A 26 -26.95 -7.10 -12.39
C ASN A 26 -27.44 -7.46 -10.97
N GLY A 27 -28.43 -6.74 -10.43
CA GLY A 27 -29.01 -6.97 -9.10
C GLY A 27 -28.09 -6.63 -7.92
N SER A 28 -26.89 -6.11 -8.18
CA SER A 28 -25.89 -5.84 -7.12
C SER A 28 -26.31 -4.77 -6.11
N LEU A 29 -27.37 -4.00 -6.38
CA LEU A 29 -27.90 -2.98 -5.47
C LEU A 29 -29.25 -3.37 -4.84
N ASP A 30 -29.78 -4.55 -5.14
CA ASP A 30 -31.12 -4.96 -4.71
C ASP A 30 -31.26 -5.05 -3.19
N TYR A 31 -30.15 -5.32 -2.49
CA TYR A 31 -30.09 -5.36 -1.03
C TYR A 31 -30.52 -4.04 -0.37
N LYS A 32 -30.43 -2.89 -1.08
CA LYS A 32 -30.86 -1.59 -0.56
C LYS A 32 -32.38 -1.46 -0.46
N ASN A 33 -33.12 -2.24 -1.24
CA ASN A 33 -34.57 -2.25 -1.27
C ASN A 33 -35.15 -3.47 -0.53
N THR A 34 -34.35 -4.12 0.32
CA THR A 34 -34.81 -5.27 1.10
C THR A 34 -35.81 -4.86 2.19
N THR A 35 -36.63 -5.81 2.63
CA THR A 35 -37.58 -5.59 3.72
C THR A 35 -36.86 -5.54 5.06
N THR A 36 -37.19 -4.54 5.88
CA THR A 36 -36.71 -4.47 7.27
C THR A 36 -37.46 -5.50 8.11
N LEU A 37 -36.74 -6.32 8.86
CA LEU A 37 -37.32 -7.35 9.72
C LEU A 37 -37.56 -6.79 11.12
N GLU A 38 -38.82 -6.76 11.55
CA GLU A 38 -39.16 -6.43 12.94
C GLU A 38 -38.73 -7.56 13.90
N PRO A 39 -38.38 -7.22 15.15
CA PRO A 39 -38.19 -8.22 16.19
C PRO A 39 -39.43 -9.10 16.39
N LEU A 40 -39.21 -10.38 16.71
CA LEU A 40 -40.27 -11.34 17.00
C LEU A 40 -41.09 -10.88 18.22
N LYS A 41 -42.40 -10.72 18.04
CA LYS A 41 -43.35 -10.37 19.11
C LYS A 41 -43.99 -11.64 19.67
N TYR A 42 -44.00 -11.76 20.99
CA TYR A 42 -44.64 -12.88 21.69
C TYR A 42 -46.03 -12.48 22.21
N PRO A 43 -46.99 -13.43 22.27
CA PRO A 43 -48.30 -13.16 22.83
C PRO A 43 -48.23 -12.92 24.34
N GLU A 44 -49.13 -12.07 24.83
CA GLU A 44 -49.30 -11.74 26.26
C GLU A 44 -49.42 -13.01 27.12
N GLY A 45 -48.68 -13.06 28.23
CA GLY A 45 -48.70 -14.20 29.16
C GLY A 45 -47.86 -15.42 28.75
N SER A 46 -47.13 -15.38 27.63
CA SER A 46 -46.26 -16.48 27.21
C SER A 46 -44.90 -16.44 27.90
N LEU A 47 -44.53 -17.54 28.56
CA LEU A 47 -43.17 -17.75 29.07
C LEU A 47 -42.32 -18.38 27.98
N VAL A 48 -41.48 -17.58 27.34
CA VAL A 48 -40.53 -18.03 26.31
C VAL A 48 -39.10 -17.88 26.78
N ARG A 49 -38.24 -18.81 26.35
CA ARG A 49 -36.81 -18.77 26.63
C ARG A 49 -36.18 -17.64 25.81
N PRO A 50 -35.28 -16.81 26.38
CA PRO A 50 -34.62 -15.75 25.62
C PRO A 50 -33.86 -16.34 24.43
N ALA A 51 -34.07 -15.75 23.25
CA ALA A 51 -33.39 -16.12 22.01
C ALA A 51 -32.34 -15.07 21.68
N THR A 52 -31.07 -15.47 21.64
CA THR A 52 -29.98 -14.63 21.16
C THR A 52 -29.71 -14.97 19.71
N PRO A 53 -29.75 -13.99 18.78
CA PRO A 53 -29.43 -14.26 17.38
C PRO A 53 -27.96 -14.69 17.27
N LEU A 54 -27.69 -15.67 16.41
CA LEU A 54 -26.32 -16.09 16.11
C LEU A 54 -25.52 -14.97 15.42
N TYR A 55 -26.23 -14.10 14.68
CA TYR A 55 -25.68 -12.95 13.98
C TYR A 55 -26.54 -11.71 14.28
N PRO A 56 -26.27 -10.96 15.37
CA PRO A 56 -26.97 -9.71 15.62
C PRO A 56 -26.60 -8.68 14.54
N ALA A 57 -27.61 -8.15 13.86
CA ALA A 57 -27.39 -7.02 12.94
C ALA A 57 -27.12 -5.75 13.76
N PRO A 58 -26.05 -5.00 13.46
CA PRO A 58 -25.79 -3.74 14.14
C PRO A 58 -26.87 -2.72 13.78
N THR A 59 -27.29 -1.93 14.77
CA THR A 59 -28.13 -0.76 14.52
C THR A 59 -27.25 0.32 13.89
N VAL A 60 -27.59 0.75 12.67
CA VAL A 60 -26.87 1.81 11.96
C VAL A 60 -27.68 3.10 12.08
N GLU A 61 -27.03 4.18 12.50
CA GLU A 61 -27.66 5.50 12.56
C GLU A 61 -27.99 6.03 11.16
N GLN A 62 -29.13 6.70 11.00
CA GLN A 62 -29.54 7.24 9.70
C GLN A 62 -28.51 8.22 9.12
N LEU A 63 -27.88 9.03 9.97
CA LEU A 63 -26.81 9.96 9.57
C LEU A 63 -25.63 9.25 8.93
N ALA A 64 -25.30 8.03 9.37
CA ALA A 64 -24.22 7.23 8.78
C ALA A 64 -24.60 6.70 7.39
N ILE A 65 -25.88 6.36 7.18
CA ILE A 65 -26.41 5.95 5.87
C ILE A 65 -26.38 7.12 4.90
N ASP A 66 -26.78 8.31 5.35
CA ASP A 66 -26.86 9.50 4.51
C ASP A 66 -25.46 10.00 4.07
N ASN A 67 -24.43 9.80 4.91
CA ASN A 67 -23.04 10.15 4.62
C ASN A 67 -22.23 9.00 3.99
N ALA A 68 -22.84 7.85 3.72
CA ALA A 68 -22.14 6.70 3.14
C ALA A 68 -21.65 7.01 1.70
N PRO A 69 -20.50 6.47 1.28
CA PRO A 69 -20.00 6.66 -0.07
C PRO A 69 -20.96 6.04 -1.10
N LYS A 70 -21.29 6.82 -2.14
CA LYS A 70 -22.12 6.35 -3.26
C LYS A 70 -21.31 5.50 -4.22
N LEU A 71 -21.27 4.20 -3.97
CA LEU A 71 -20.55 3.21 -4.79
C LEU A 71 -21.45 2.64 -5.91
N GLU A 72 -22.01 3.53 -6.70
CA GLU A 72 -22.90 3.19 -7.81
C GLU A 72 -22.35 3.75 -9.12
N ASN A 73 -22.70 3.11 -10.24
CA ASN A 73 -22.38 3.66 -11.55
C ASN A 73 -23.20 4.94 -11.84
N LYS A 74 -22.88 5.63 -12.94
CA LYS A 74 -23.59 6.84 -13.38
C LYS A 74 -25.12 6.67 -13.57
N ARG A 75 -25.60 5.43 -13.77
CA ARG A 75 -27.02 5.11 -13.95
C ARG A 75 -27.72 4.63 -12.67
N GLY A 76 -27.01 4.50 -11.55
CA GLY A 76 -27.56 4.05 -10.26
C GLY A 76 -28.07 2.60 -10.25
N ASN A 77 -27.66 1.76 -11.20
CA ASN A 77 -28.25 0.42 -11.40
C ASN A 77 -27.27 -0.74 -11.17
N ARG A 78 -26.04 -0.44 -10.75
CA ARG A 78 -25.05 -1.44 -10.35
C ARG A 78 -24.02 -0.84 -9.40
N PHE A 79 -23.48 -1.69 -8.56
CA PHE A 79 -22.31 -1.38 -7.76
C PHE A 79 -21.11 -1.08 -8.66
N ALA A 80 -20.39 -0.01 -8.34
CA ALA A 80 -19.17 0.39 -9.03
C ALA A 80 -18.19 0.99 -8.01
N LEU A 81 -17.05 0.33 -7.83
CA LEU A 81 -15.94 0.92 -7.10
C LEU A 81 -15.34 2.08 -7.89
N PRO A 82 -14.91 3.16 -7.21
CA PRO A 82 -14.09 4.17 -7.86
C PRO A 82 -12.84 3.49 -8.44
N ARG A 83 -12.48 3.88 -9.66
CA ARG A 83 -11.22 3.42 -10.25
C ARG A 83 -10.09 3.89 -9.32
N PRO A 84 -9.08 3.06 -9.03
CA PRO A 84 -7.90 3.51 -8.31
C PRO A 84 -7.37 4.78 -8.96
N GLU A 85 -6.86 5.70 -8.15
CA GLU A 85 -6.12 6.83 -8.68
C GLU A 85 -5.05 6.26 -9.61
N SER A 86 -4.92 6.89 -10.77
CA SER A 86 -3.80 6.56 -11.65
C SER A 86 -2.57 6.72 -10.78
N ALA A 87 -1.72 5.69 -10.71
CA ALA A 87 -0.43 5.84 -10.05
C ALA A 87 0.10 7.18 -10.53
N GLN A 88 0.32 8.12 -9.60
CA GLN A 88 1.09 9.29 -9.95
C GLN A 88 2.33 8.65 -10.56
N GLN A 89 2.47 8.77 -11.88
CA GLN A 89 3.78 8.88 -12.43
C GLN A 89 4.30 10.08 -11.66
N GLY A 90 4.95 9.80 -10.53
CA GLY A 90 6.04 10.63 -10.11
C GLY A 90 6.78 10.90 -11.40
N THR A 91 7.20 12.13 -11.58
CA THR A 91 8.20 12.48 -12.56
C THR A 91 9.51 11.74 -12.27
N ASN A 92 9.46 10.43 -11.99
CA ASN A 92 10.37 9.43 -12.51
C ASN A 92 10.23 9.54 -14.02
N GLN A 93 10.96 10.53 -14.54
CA GLN A 93 11.59 10.44 -15.84
C GLN A 93 11.81 8.97 -16.13
N SER A 94 11.25 8.51 -17.25
CA SER A 94 11.60 7.23 -17.82
C SER A 94 13.10 7.05 -17.64
N ALA A 95 13.49 6.24 -16.66
CA ALA A 95 14.83 5.72 -16.58
C ALA A 95 14.90 4.72 -17.74
N THR A 96 15.07 5.25 -18.95
CA THR A 96 16.09 4.70 -19.82
C THR A 96 17.24 4.29 -18.92
N ALA A 97 17.72 3.05 -19.08
CA ALA A 97 18.92 2.54 -18.43
C ALA A 97 20.11 3.45 -18.76
N GLN A 98 20.13 4.60 -18.13
CA GLN A 98 21.24 5.51 -17.98
C GLN A 98 21.74 5.15 -16.60
N ASN A 99 23.01 4.77 -16.54
CA ASN A 99 23.75 4.61 -15.31
C ASN A 99 23.43 5.81 -14.40
N VAL A 100 22.53 5.64 -13.43
CA VAL A 100 22.27 6.63 -12.39
C VAL A 100 23.55 6.66 -11.58
N THR A 101 24.44 7.56 -11.98
CA THR A 101 25.77 7.72 -11.40
C THR A 101 25.68 8.57 -10.13
N GLU A 102 24.55 9.25 -9.92
CA GLU A 102 24.27 10.07 -8.75
C GLU A 102 23.37 9.30 -7.78
N THR A 103 23.92 8.99 -6.61
CA THR A 103 23.17 8.38 -5.51
C THR A 103 22.32 9.47 -4.85
N GLY A 104 21.01 9.22 -4.71
CA GLY A 104 20.11 10.17 -4.06
C GLY A 104 20.42 10.35 -2.56
N ARG A 105 19.97 11.46 -1.98
CA ARG A 105 20.02 11.64 -0.53
C ARG A 105 19.07 10.66 0.18
N PRO A 106 19.48 10.09 1.33
CA PRO A 106 18.61 9.21 2.10
C PRO A 106 17.38 9.95 2.63
N GLN A 107 16.28 9.23 2.79
CA GLN A 107 15.04 9.71 3.41
C GLN A 107 14.67 8.80 4.56
N VAL A 108 14.39 9.37 5.73
CA VAL A 108 13.91 8.61 6.88
C VAL A 108 12.44 8.22 6.62
N VAL A 109 12.15 6.92 6.66
CA VAL A 109 10.82 6.36 6.50
C VAL A 109 10.54 5.33 7.59
N MET A 110 9.28 4.93 7.74
CA MET A 110 8.86 3.90 8.69
C MET A 110 8.19 2.75 7.94
N ASP A 111 8.37 1.52 8.40
CA ASP A 111 7.64 0.36 7.87
C ASP A 111 6.21 0.23 8.46
N GLY A 112 5.47 -0.81 8.06
CA GLY A 112 4.11 -1.08 8.56
C GLY A 112 4.05 -1.41 10.06
N ASN A 113 5.17 -1.78 10.68
CA ASN A 113 5.32 -2.07 12.10
C ASN A 113 5.98 -0.92 12.88
N ARG A 114 6.17 0.25 12.24
CA ARG A 114 6.82 1.46 12.79
C ARG A 114 8.31 1.30 13.11
N ASN A 115 9.01 0.41 12.42
CA ASN A 115 10.47 0.36 12.47
C ASN A 115 11.06 1.47 11.57
N PRO A 116 12.06 2.22 12.05
CA PRO A 116 12.72 3.25 11.25
C PRO A 116 13.61 2.61 10.18
N LEU A 117 13.59 3.20 9.00
CA LEU A 117 14.36 2.79 7.82
C LEU A 117 14.94 4.04 7.13
N LEU A 118 16.03 3.87 6.39
CA LEU A 118 16.48 4.87 5.42
C LEU A 118 16.19 4.38 4.01
N LYS A 119 15.42 5.15 3.25
CA LYS A 119 15.19 4.94 1.83
C LYS A 119 16.21 5.72 1.01
N ILE A 120 16.90 5.06 0.08
CA ILE A 120 17.90 5.66 -0.81
C ILE A 120 17.65 5.20 -2.24
N GLU A 121 17.61 6.13 -3.19
CA GLU A 121 17.49 5.83 -4.62
C GLU A 121 18.89 5.79 -5.26
N GLY A 122 19.15 4.85 -6.17
CA GLY A 122 20.41 4.82 -6.93
C GLY A 122 21.02 3.42 -7.06
N ASN A 123 22.33 3.36 -7.27
CA ASN A 123 23.05 2.08 -7.40
C ASN A 123 23.36 1.49 -6.01
N SER A 124 22.97 0.24 -5.77
CA SER A 124 23.16 -0.43 -4.47
C SER A 124 24.62 -0.52 -4.02
N ALA A 125 25.58 -0.69 -4.94
CA ALA A 125 26.99 -0.77 -4.62
C ALA A 125 27.52 0.59 -4.13
N THR A 126 27.13 1.69 -4.79
CA THR A 126 27.50 3.05 -4.38
C THR A 126 26.86 3.42 -3.04
N ILE A 127 25.56 3.14 -2.88
CA ILE A 127 24.85 3.34 -1.61
C ILE A 127 25.53 2.57 -0.47
N TRP A 128 25.92 1.32 -0.72
CA TRP A 128 26.61 0.50 0.28
C TRP A 128 27.99 1.04 0.61
N GLN A 129 28.76 1.48 -0.39
CA GLN A 129 30.05 2.13 -0.19
C GLN A 129 29.91 3.40 0.66
N TYR A 130 28.91 4.24 0.38
CA TYR A 130 28.63 5.43 1.19
C TYR A 130 28.24 5.06 2.61
N THR A 131 27.41 4.04 2.78
CA THR A 131 27.04 3.53 4.12
C THR A 131 28.29 3.13 4.90
N LEU A 132 29.19 2.33 4.32
CA LEU A 132 30.43 1.94 5.00
C LEU A 132 31.35 3.13 5.28
N ALA A 133 31.43 4.10 4.35
CA ALA A 133 32.22 5.31 4.54
C ALA A 133 31.68 6.16 5.71
N THR A 134 30.36 6.30 5.84
CA THR A 134 29.73 6.99 6.97
C THR A 134 29.95 6.28 8.30
N LEU A 135 29.86 4.95 8.31
CA LEU A 135 30.14 4.17 9.52
C LEU A 135 31.59 4.36 9.97
N SER A 136 32.52 4.39 9.01
CA SER A 136 33.94 4.66 9.27
C SER A 136 34.16 6.08 9.79
N SER A 137 33.53 7.10 9.19
CA SER A 137 33.69 8.49 9.65
C SER A 137 33.10 8.74 11.05
N LEU A 138 32.06 7.99 11.42
CA LEU A 138 31.46 7.97 12.75
C LEU A 138 32.23 7.11 13.76
N ASN A 139 33.36 6.51 13.37
CA ASN A 139 34.19 5.60 14.18
C ASN A 139 33.46 4.34 14.67
N TYR A 140 32.43 3.87 13.94
CA TYR A 140 31.82 2.58 14.25
C TYR A 140 32.74 1.42 13.87
N SER A 141 32.89 0.46 14.78
CA SER A 141 33.71 -0.73 14.53
C SER A 141 32.93 -1.74 13.69
N VAL A 142 33.33 -1.95 12.44
CA VAL A 142 32.78 -3.00 11.56
C VAL A 142 33.45 -4.33 11.89
N VAL A 143 32.68 -5.26 12.46
CA VAL A 143 33.15 -6.57 12.95
C VAL A 143 33.06 -7.64 11.88
N GLY A 144 32.15 -7.48 10.92
CA GLY A 144 31.97 -8.41 9.82
C GLY A 144 31.24 -7.75 8.66
N GLN A 145 31.56 -8.16 7.44
CA GLN A 145 30.87 -7.75 6.23
C GLN A 145 30.58 -8.98 5.38
N SER A 146 29.39 -9.03 4.79
CA SER A 146 29.04 -10.08 3.85
C SER A 146 29.84 -9.91 2.55
N LYS A 147 30.40 -11.02 2.03
CA LYS A 147 31.17 -11.02 0.78
C LYS A 147 30.30 -10.79 -0.46
N ASN A 148 29.04 -11.25 -0.40
CA ASN A 148 28.12 -11.27 -1.54
C ASN A 148 26.82 -10.49 -1.27
N GLY A 149 26.70 -9.85 -0.10
CA GLY A 149 25.50 -9.13 0.31
C GLY A 149 25.82 -7.74 0.84
N HIS A 150 24.84 -6.85 0.78
CA HIS A 150 24.92 -5.53 1.37
C HIS A 150 24.55 -5.59 2.86
N GLU A 151 25.38 -6.29 3.63
CA GLU A 151 25.21 -6.49 5.06
C GLU A 151 26.53 -6.30 5.81
N ALA A 152 26.48 -5.57 6.92
CA ALA A 152 27.61 -5.33 7.81
C ALA A 152 27.18 -5.46 9.27
N THR A 153 27.97 -6.20 10.04
CA THR A 153 27.88 -6.27 11.49
C THR A 153 28.76 -5.18 12.08
N ILE A 154 28.18 -4.32 12.90
CA ILE A 154 28.88 -3.23 13.60
C ILE A 154 28.74 -3.36 15.11
N LYS A 155 29.67 -2.74 15.84
CA LYS A 155 29.53 -2.48 17.27
C LYS A 155 29.26 -1.00 17.50
N ALA A 156 28.15 -0.70 18.14
CA ALA A 156 27.75 0.63 18.61
C ALA A 156 27.35 0.50 20.08
N ASP A 157 27.88 1.37 20.95
CA ASP A 157 27.54 1.42 22.38
C ASP A 157 27.57 0.06 23.10
N ASN A 158 28.63 -0.71 22.83
CA ASN A 158 28.85 -2.05 23.38
C ASN A 158 27.80 -3.11 22.98
N ARG A 159 26.95 -2.80 22.00
CA ARG A 159 25.98 -3.71 21.38
C ARG A 159 26.35 -4.00 19.93
N THR A 160 26.01 -5.19 19.48
CA THR A 160 26.26 -5.64 18.11
C THR A 160 24.98 -5.46 17.30
N TYR A 161 25.06 -4.67 16.23
CA TYR A 161 23.98 -4.48 15.27
C TYR A 161 24.39 -5.00 13.90
N VAL A 162 23.39 -5.35 13.09
CA VAL A 162 23.55 -5.76 11.71
C VAL A 162 22.80 -4.77 10.84
N LEU A 163 23.53 -4.02 10.01
CA LEU A 163 22.95 -3.18 8.98
C LEU A 163 22.77 -4.01 7.72
N ARG A 164 21.58 -3.93 7.13
CA ARG A 164 21.27 -4.61 5.88
C ARG A 164 20.58 -3.65 4.92
N LEU A 165 21.10 -3.59 3.70
CA LEU A 165 20.48 -2.87 2.60
C LEU A 165 19.67 -3.85 1.75
N THR A 166 18.38 -3.61 1.63
CA THR A 166 17.47 -4.37 0.76
C THR A 166 17.09 -3.53 -0.47
N SER A 167 16.76 -4.20 -1.57
CA SER A 167 16.47 -3.56 -2.86
C SER A 167 15.06 -3.86 -3.34
N VAL A 168 14.38 -2.83 -3.84
CA VAL A 168 13.10 -2.91 -4.57
C VAL A 168 13.21 -2.02 -5.82
N GLY A 169 13.69 -2.59 -6.93
CA GLY A 169 13.95 -1.83 -8.16
C GLY A 169 15.16 -0.91 -8.00
N ALA A 170 14.97 0.40 -8.26
CA ALA A 170 16.00 1.43 -8.06
C ALA A 170 15.99 2.04 -6.64
N SER A 171 15.02 1.66 -5.82
CA SER A 171 14.86 2.11 -4.44
C SER A 171 15.44 1.07 -3.50
N HIS A 172 16.26 1.52 -2.56
CA HIS A 172 16.91 0.70 -1.55
C HIS A 172 16.50 1.14 -0.15
N THR A 173 16.43 0.19 0.78
CA THR A 173 16.13 0.48 2.19
C THR A 173 17.21 -0.09 3.09
N LEU A 174 17.79 0.77 3.93
CA LEU A 174 18.75 0.39 4.96
C LEU A 174 18.00 0.23 6.28
N ALA A 175 18.16 -0.94 6.89
CA ALA A 175 17.53 -1.31 8.16
C ALA A 175 18.60 -1.75 9.17
N VAL A 176 18.27 -1.61 10.46
CA VAL A 176 19.13 -2.01 11.58
C VAL A 176 18.50 -3.19 12.32
N PHE A 177 19.27 -4.26 12.46
CA PHE A 177 18.89 -5.49 13.14
C PHE A 177 19.80 -5.75 14.34
N ASN A 178 19.32 -6.54 15.29
CA ASN A 178 20.15 -7.15 16.32
C ASN A 178 20.95 -8.33 15.74
N ALA A 179 21.91 -8.85 16.51
CA ALA A 179 22.72 -10.00 16.10
C ALA A 179 21.92 -11.29 15.84
N ASP A 180 20.70 -11.40 16.37
CA ASP A 180 19.77 -12.51 16.14
C ASP A 180 18.86 -12.33 14.92
N ASN A 181 19.10 -11.29 14.10
CA ASN A 181 18.27 -10.87 12.96
C ASN A 181 16.86 -10.33 13.30
N SER A 182 16.53 -10.11 14.57
CA SER A 182 15.35 -9.32 14.92
C SER A 182 15.58 -7.83 14.64
N PHE A 183 14.53 -7.05 14.41
CA PHE A 183 14.68 -5.59 14.29
C PHE A 183 15.25 -5.01 15.60
N ALA A 184 16.18 -4.08 15.47
CA ALA A 184 16.73 -3.37 16.63
C ALA A 184 15.64 -2.52 17.30
N ASP A 185 15.89 -2.13 18.56
CA ASP A 185 15.00 -1.20 19.27
C ASP A 185 14.74 0.06 18.42
N PRO A 186 13.48 0.50 18.22
CA PRO A 186 13.17 1.60 17.32
C PRO A 186 13.88 2.92 17.65
N GLN A 187 14.15 3.22 18.93
CA GLN A 187 14.84 4.45 19.29
C GLN A 187 16.32 4.37 18.90
N GLN A 188 16.96 3.25 19.22
CA GLN A 188 18.37 2.99 18.89
C GLN A 188 18.59 2.93 17.38
N ALA A 189 17.70 2.27 16.65
CA ALA A 189 17.75 2.20 15.20
C ALA A 189 17.55 3.59 14.57
N ALA A 190 16.60 4.39 15.07
CA ALA A 190 16.35 5.74 14.58
C ALA A 190 17.57 6.65 14.80
N GLU A 191 18.22 6.57 15.97
CA GLU A 191 19.42 7.35 16.27
C GLU A 191 20.57 6.99 15.33
N LEU A 192 20.86 5.70 15.16
CA LEU A 192 21.93 5.23 14.28
C LEU A 192 21.69 5.64 12.82
N LEU A 193 20.46 5.44 12.33
CA LEU A 193 20.07 5.84 10.99
C LEU A 193 20.10 7.37 10.82
N ALA A 194 19.72 8.15 11.83
CA ALA A 194 19.82 9.60 11.79
C ALA A 194 21.27 10.07 11.66
N GLN A 195 22.22 9.43 12.35
CA GLN A 195 23.64 9.74 12.24
C GLN A 195 24.18 9.43 10.83
N ILE A 196 23.80 8.29 10.25
CA ILE A 196 24.15 7.95 8.85
C ILE A 196 23.57 8.99 7.89
N TYR A 197 22.31 9.38 8.08
CA TYR A 197 21.66 10.40 7.24
C TYR A 197 22.36 11.77 7.32
N GLN A 198 22.72 12.22 8.53
CA GLN A 198 23.38 13.50 8.75
C GLN A 198 24.80 13.56 8.14
N ASN A 199 25.49 12.42 8.12
CA ASN A 199 26.86 12.30 7.63
C ASN A 199 26.92 11.71 6.22
N TRP A 200 25.80 11.67 5.50
CA TRP A 200 25.74 11.11 4.17
C TRP A 200 26.67 11.87 3.21
N PRO A 201 27.53 11.18 2.42
CA PRO A 201 28.41 11.84 1.46
C PRO A 201 27.58 12.60 0.44
N ALA A 202 28.00 13.84 0.15
CA ALA A 202 27.33 14.72 -0.80
C ALA A 202 27.48 14.23 -2.25
#